data_AF-A0A7S0UWI9-F1
#
_entry.id   AF-A0A7S0UWI9-F1
#
_cell.length_a   1.000
_cell.length_b   1.000
_cell.length_c   1.000
_cell.angle_alpha   90.00
_cell.angle_beta   90.00
_cell.angle_gamma   90.00
#
_symmetry.space_group_name_H-M   'P 1'
#
loop_
_entity.id
_entity.type
_entity.pdbx_description
1 polymer ?
#
loop_
_entity_poly.entity_id
_entity_poly.type
_entity_poly.pdbx_seq_one_letter_code
_entity_poly.pdbx_strand_id
1 'polypeptide(L)'
;SAVAKSNPAAFEESAANQAEADYRSNVERVKLRLGQMHGTIPELDNPGGKGGGAGGGGSFMGLGMMTAMGDNRIALTAKEAEGKDPVGSVTTATKPMHRFKNALALLLAQRPYFTPPRLSAVRALPRRSPVLPFNKQTVIQEVEWELEKSIFRERKKENDARDFWDTDAVIRNQFNADWMRIVNKTRFQKVVGREDAGVKGKSQGLELELEEIRQELYKEFLFIRMMFTYYSVKGAADSNSILKMTANDWSLFCNGSGITNEKWQGAKSTDMSTIFVAVNFEEEGNLTADSQANDDAAMMRFEFMEGLVRAAFGKFINSGRTDDASDAVGMLLEHMRTNCPPESQMDTNFFRKQRFYTQPMEQIIIHYLDLLQACFKLYKAIDRTKYFGIEHWAAMLEANQLYAPCFGLSHFEARVLFCWAQISVVDELKRRKRAVCLMFWDFVECVARLADALSLPEEAEMKAWLIKTHGGGEKGNDPAFDVEKIPNIPFAYFSCLIEKSKAARLSLNGGGGGGRSR
;
A
#
# COMPACT_ATOMS: atom_id res chain seq x y z
N SER A 1 -27.24 17.81 -14.55
CA SER A 1 -27.77 17.04 -15.69
C SER A 1 -26.77 16.97 -16.83
N ALA A 2 -26.58 18.02 -17.66
CA ALA A 2 -25.67 17.96 -18.82
C ALA A 2 -24.22 17.55 -18.48
N VAL A 3 -23.61 18.17 -17.46
CA VAL A 3 -22.22 17.85 -17.01
C VAL A 3 -22.02 16.38 -16.61
N ALA A 4 -23.06 15.72 -16.08
CA ALA A 4 -22.98 14.30 -15.71
C ALA A 4 -22.94 13.35 -16.92
N LYS A 5 -23.28 13.84 -18.13
CA LYS A 5 -23.15 13.08 -19.38
C LYS A 5 -21.78 13.26 -20.06
N SER A 6 -21.03 14.32 -19.75
CA SER A 6 -19.71 14.58 -20.35
C SER A 6 -18.55 14.04 -19.53
N ASN A 7 -18.69 13.87 -18.21
CA ASN A 7 -17.70 13.18 -17.38
C ASN A 7 -18.37 12.41 -16.20
N PRO A 8 -18.74 11.14 -16.38
CA PRO A 8 -19.34 10.34 -15.30
C PRO A 8 -18.35 10.04 -14.17
N ALA A 9 -17.04 9.97 -14.44
CA ALA A 9 -16.03 9.72 -13.39
C ALA A 9 -15.95 10.88 -12.38
N ALA A 10 -16.05 12.14 -12.85
CA ALA A 10 -16.12 13.31 -11.95
C ALA A 10 -17.41 13.34 -11.12
N PHE A 11 -18.50 12.71 -11.58
CA PHE A 11 -19.73 12.58 -10.80
C PHE A 11 -19.61 11.52 -9.70
N GLU A 12 -18.96 10.38 -9.98
CA GLU A 12 -18.60 9.38 -8.97
C GLU A 12 -17.59 9.93 -7.94
N GLU A 13 -16.63 10.74 -8.39
CA GLU A 13 -15.63 11.40 -7.53
C GLU A 13 -16.28 12.45 -6.62
N SER A 14 -17.20 13.27 -7.14
CA SER A 14 -18.01 14.18 -6.33
C SER A 14 -18.85 13.44 -5.28
N ALA A 15 -19.47 12.31 -5.64
CA ALA A 15 -20.22 11.48 -4.71
C ALA A 15 -19.32 10.82 -3.64
N ALA A 16 -18.12 10.38 -4.01
CA ALA A 16 -17.14 9.84 -3.06
C ALA A 16 -16.63 10.90 -2.07
N ASN A 17 -16.35 12.11 -2.54
CA ASN A 17 -15.91 13.23 -1.70
C ASN A 17 -17.03 13.69 -0.74
N GLN A 18 -18.28 13.72 -1.19
CA GLN A 18 -19.43 13.98 -0.30
C GLN A 18 -19.58 12.88 0.75
N ALA A 19 -19.46 11.60 0.37
CA ALA A 19 -19.55 10.49 1.31
C ALA A 19 -18.42 10.51 2.36
N GLU A 20 -17.22 10.99 2.02
CA GLU A 20 -16.14 11.17 3.00
C GLU A 20 -16.41 12.38 3.93
N ALA A 21 -16.94 13.49 3.40
CA ALA A 21 -17.36 14.64 4.22
C ALA A 21 -18.48 14.26 5.21
N ASP A 22 -19.48 13.51 4.75
CA ASP A 22 -20.57 12.96 5.59
C ASP A 22 -20.03 12.00 6.65
N TYR A 23 -19.03 11.17 6.31
CA TYR A 23 -18.36 10.30 7.27
C TYR A 23 -17.62 11.10 8.35
N ARG A 24 -16.78 12.08 7.97
CA ARG A 24 -16.08 12.98 8.92
C ARG A 24 -17.08 13.69 9.84
N SER A 25 -18.18 14.22 9.28
CA SER A 25 -19.26 14.88 10.03
C SER A 25 -19.99 13.94 11.01
N ASN A 26 -20.10 12.65 10.70
CA ASN A 26 -20.66 11.66 11.62
C ASN A 26 -19.67 11.24 12.71
N VAL A 27 -18.36 11.14 12.40
CA VAL A 27 -17.31 10.87 13.40
C VAL A 27 -17.26 11.96 14.47
N GLU A 28 -17.29 13.24 14.08
CA GLU A 28 -17.34 14.33 15.06
C GLU A 28 -18.63 14.34 15.88
N ARG A 29 -19.79 14.04 15.27
CA ARG A 29 -21.05 13.87 16.02
C ARG A 29 -21.01 12.69 17.01
N VAL A 30 -20.28 11.62 16.71
CA VAL A 30 -20.07 10.49 17.64
C VAL A 30 -19.11 10.86 18.76
N LYS A 31 -17.98 11.54 18.48
CA LYS A 31 -17.08 12.09 19.50
C LYS A 31 -17.82 13.02 20.47
N LEU A 32 -18.63 13.94 19.94
CA LEU A 32 -19.36 14.92 20.74
C LEU A 32 -20.42 14.26 21.63
N ARG A 33 -21.11 13.23 21.13
CA ARG A 33 -21.98 12.36 21.95
C ARG A 33 -21.20 11.55 23.01
N LEU A 34 -20.02 11.03 22.67
CA LEU A 34 -19.17 10.33 23.64
C LEU A 34 -18.68 11.27 24.75
N GLY A 35 -18.34 12.52 24.44
CA GLY A 35 -18.04 13.55 25.45
C GLY A 35 -19.24 13.87 26.35
N GLN A 36 -20.45 13.93 25.78
CA GLN A 36 -21.68 14.13 26.55
C GLN A 36 -22.06 12.93 27.43
N MET A 37 -21.74 11.69 27.00
CA MET A 37 -22.00 10.48 27.80
C MET A 37 -20.98 10.26 28.92
N HIS A 38 -19.73 10.72 28.76
CA HIS A 38 -18.72 10.74 29.82
C HIS A 38 -18.80 12.04 30.65
N GLY A 39 -20.02 12.47 30.99
CA GLY A 39 -20.25 13.68 31.77
C GLY A 39 -19.55 13.60 33.14
N THR A 40 -18.65 14.56 33.38
CA THR A 40 -18.01 14.94 34.65
C THR A 40 -18.20 13.96 35.82
N ILE A 41 -17.17 13.16 36.10
CA ILE A 41 -17.01 12.51 37.41
C ILE A 41 -16.92 13.63 38.46
N PRO A 42 -17.78 13.67 39.49
CA PRO A 42 -17.61 14.61 40.59
C PRO A 42 -16.38 14.24 41.40
N GLU A 43 -15.52 15.22 41.70
CA GLU A 43 -14.39 15.03 42.59
C GLU A 43 -14.88 14.65 43.99
N LEU A 44 -14.22 13.66 44.62
CA LEU A 44 -14.49 13.30 46.02
C LEU A 44 -13.65 14.19 46.93
N ASP A 45 -14.31 14.85 47.89
CA ASP A 45 -13.68 15.72 48.88
C ASP A 45 -12.52 15.03 49.62
N ASN A 46 -11.41 15.76 49.76
CA ASN A 46 -10.34 15.44 50.72
C ASN A 46 -10.02 16.70 51.56
N PRO A 47 -10.33 16.73 52.87
CA PRO A 47 -10.48 17.98 53.59
C PRO A 47 -9.16 18.57 54.17
N GLY A 48 -8.83 19.80 53.79
CA GLY A 48 -7.97 20.70 54.59
C GLY A 48 -7.08 21.65 53.79
N GLY A 49 -7.19 22.98 54.02
CA GLY A 49 -6.30 23.94 53.32
C GLY A 49 -6.61 25.45 53.37
N LYS A 50 -7.15 25.98 54.49
CA LYS A 50 -7.38 27.42 54.83
C LYS A 50 -6.90 28.54 53.87
N GLY A 51 -7.82 29.45 53.52
CA GLY A 51 -7.57 30.82 53.01
C GLY A 51 -7.81 30.97 51.49
N GLY A 52 -8.49 31.99 50.95
CA GLY A 52 -9.00 33.26 51.50
C GLY A 52 -8.23 34.46 50.89
N GLY A 53 -8.84 35.46 50.26
CA GLY A 53 -10.26 35.68 49.92
C GLY A 53 -10.47 37.02 49.17
N ALA A 54 -11.74 37.35 48.86
CA ALA A 54 -12.19 38.52 48.07
C ALA A 54 -11.78 38.55 46.57
N GLY A 55 -12.54 39.18 45.67
CA GLY A 55 -13.88 39.76 45.84
C GLY A 55 -14.37 40.58 44.62
N GLY A 56 -15.69 40.64 44.42
CA GLY A 56 -16.36 41.40 43.35
C GLY A 56 -16.41 40.66 41.99
N GLY A 57 -17.40 40.89 41.12
CA GLY A 57 -18.60 41.70 41.28
C GLY A 57 -19.01 42.41 39.98
N GLY A 58 -20.00 41.89 39.26
CA GLY A 58 -20.53 42.50 38.03
C GLY A 58 -21.82 41.83 37.58
N SER A 59 -22.86 42.62 37.31
CA SER A 59 -24.22 42.15 36.97
C SER A 59 -24.69 42.80 35.69
N PHE A 60 -25.51 42.11 34.88
CA PHE A 60 -26.37 42.75 33.88
C PHE A 60 -27.65 41.95 33.62
N MET A 61 -28.73 42.67 33.31
CA MET A 61 -30.06 42.16 32.90
C MET A 61 -30.08 41.90 31.37
N GLY A 62 -31.07 41.28 30.73
CA GLY A 62 -32.36 40.71 31.15
C GLY A 62 -33.46 40.95 30.07
N LEU A 63 -34.55 40.18 30.12
CA LEU A 63 -35.64 40.05 29.11
C LEU A 63 -35.21 39.43 27.75
N GLY A 64 -36.01 38.59 27.06
CA GLY A 64 -37.18 37.82 27.50
C GLY A 64 -38.40 37.84 26.54
N MET A 65 -38.99 36.68 26.23
CA MET A 65 -40.39 36.52 25.74
C MET A 65 -40.85 35.05 25.75
N MET A 66 -42.18 34.82 25.62
CA MET A 66 -42.83 33.51 25.44
C MET A 66 -43.36 33.38 23.98
N THR A 67 -44.31 32.54 23.51
CA THR A 67 -45.35 31.60 24.02
C THR A 67 -45.85 30.81 22.77
N ALA A 68 -46.51 29.64 22.78
CA ALA A 68 -46.68 28.50 23.72
C ALA A 68 -47.51 27.38 23.02
N MET A 69 -47.64 26.21 23.66
CA MET A 69 -48.57 25.08 23.33
C MET A 69 -48.31 24.25 22.05
N GLY A 70 -48.74 22.97 22.09
CA GLY A 70 -48.64 22.03 20.95
C GLY A 70 -48.77 20.55 21.30
N ASP A 71 -49.74 20.15 22.12
CA ASP A 71 -49.98 18.72 22.45
C ASP A 71 -50.51 17.90 21.26
N ASN A 72 -50.08 16.63 21.15
CA ASN A 72 -50.94 15.59 20.59
C ASN A 72 -50.50 14.17 21.01
N ARG A 73 -51.43 13.39 21.56
CA ARG A 73 -51.27 11.94 21.87
C ARG A 73 -52.10 11.13 20.88
N ILE A 74 -51.54 10.04 20.34
CA ILE A 74 -52.30 8.97 19.69
C ILE A 74 -51.84 7.63 20.27
N ALA A 75 -52.78 6.73 20.53
CA ALA A 75 -52.53 5.38 21.02
C ALA A 75 -53.43 4.36 20.31
N LEU A 76 -52.84 3.26 19.84
CA LEU A 76 -53.51 2.05 19.33
C LEU A 76 -52.64 0.86 19.77
N THR A 77 -53.00 0.16 20.85
CA THR A 77 -53.83 -1.07 20.87
C THR A 77 -53.18 -2.28 20.20
N ALA A 78 -52.83 -3.30 21.00
CA ALA A 78 -52.43 -4.63 20.53
C ALA A 78 -53.66 -5.50 20.19
N LYS A 79 -53.44 -6.60 19.45
CA LYS A 79 -54.39 -7.70 19.35
C LYS A 79 -53.68 -9.01 19.00
N GLU A 80 -53.95 -10.06 19.77
CA GLU A 80 -53.44 -11.41 19.55
C GLU A 80 -54.42 -12.25 18.73
N ALA A 81 -53.91 -13.27 18.02
CA ALA A 81 -54.68 -14.38 17.47
C ALA A 81 -53.75 -15.59 17.21
N GLU A 82 -54.19 -16.79 17.58
CA GLU A 82 -53.44 -18.05 17.41
C GLU A 82 -53.76 -18.72 16.06
N GLY A 83 -52.90 -19.65 15.58
CA GLY A 83 -53.35 -20.60 14.55
C GLY A 83 -52.33 -21.37 13.69
N LYS A 84 -51.79 -22.48 14.23
CA LYS A 84 -51.41 -23.76 13.54
C LYS A 84 -50.42 -23.74 12.35
N ASP A 85 -49.38 -24.58 12.47
CA ASP A 85 -48.54 -25.07 11.35
C ASP A 85 -49.35 -25.92 10.33
N PRO A 86 -48.85 -26.09 9.09
CA PRO A 86 -48.11 -27.32 8.82
C PRO A 86 -46.91 -27.25 7.83
N VAL A 87 -45.93 -28.13 8.06
CA VAL A 87 -45.00 -28.76 7.08
C VAL A 87 -44.06 -27.84 6.26
N GLY A 88 -42.84 -27.69 6.76
CA GLY A 88 -41.72 -28.44 6.16
C GLY A 88 -41.05 -27.92 4.87
N SER A 89 -40.96 -26.61 4.62
CA SER A 89 -40.11 -26.10 3.52
C SER A 89 -38.62 -26.06 3.92
N VAL A 90 -37.74 -26.64 3.08
CA VAL A 90 -36.28 -26.56 3.28
C VAL A 90 -35.79 -25.18 2.86
N THR A 91 -35.44 -24.34 3.84
CA THR A 91 -35.11 -22.93 3.60
C THR A 91 -33.83 -22.76 2.77
N THR A 92 -33.85 -21.74 1.88
CA THR A 92 -32.78 -21.44 0.92
C THR A 92 -31.43 -21.07 1.57
N ALA A 93 -31.42 -20.74 2.87
CA ALA A 93 -30.21 -20.53 3.67
C ALA A 93 -29.32 -21.78 3.82
N THR A 94 -29.85 -22.98 3.56
CA THR A 94 -29.10 -24.24 3.69
C THR A 94 -28.10 -24.49 2.56
N LYS A 95 -28.35 -24.00 1.34
CA LYS A 95 -27.49 -24.27 0.16
C LYS A 95 -26.06 -23.72 0.31
N PRO A 96 -25.82 -22.49 0.82
CA PRO A 96 -24.48 -22.02 1.15
C PRO A 96 -23.80 -22.88 2.22
N MET A 97 -24.52 -23.23 3.29
CA MET A 97 -24.01 -24.04 4.40
C MET A 97 -23.60 -25.45 3.95
N HIS A 98 -24.35 -26.06 3.04
CA HIS A 98 -24.03 -27.38 2.48
C HIS A 98 -22.84 -27.33 1.51
N ARG A 99 -22.74 -26.29 0.67
CA ARG A 99 -21.55 -26.06 -0.17
C ARG A 99 -20.30 -25.85 0.67
N PHE A 100 -20.41 -25.07 1.75
CA PHE A 100 -19.35 -24.87 2.74
C PHE A 100 -18.93 -26.19 3.41
N LYS A 101 -19.88 -27.00 3.90
CA LYS A 101 -19.56 -28.31 4.50
C LYS A 101 -18.89 -29.29 3.53
N ASN A 102 -19.33 -29.34 2.26
CA ASN A 102 -18.69 -30.18 1.25
C ASN A 102 -17.27 -29.70 0.90
N ALA A 103 -17.07 -28.38 0.77
CA ALA A 103 -15.73 -27.81 0.56
C ALA A 103 -14.81 -28.10 1.75
N LEU A 104 -15.31 -27.95 2.98
CA LEU A 104 -14.56 -28.25 4.21
C LEU A 104 -14.19 -29.73 4.32
N ALA A 105 -15.09 -30.65 3.94
CA ALA A 105 -14.80 -32.08 3.92
C ALA A 105 -13.72 -32.46 2.90
N LEU A 106 -13.79 -31.91 1.68
CA LEU A 106 -12.75 -32.06 0.66
C LEU A 106 -11.40 -31.47 1.11
N LEU A 107 -11.43 -30.34 1.82
CA LEU A 107 -10.23 -29.68 2.33
C LEU A 107 -9.56 -30.47 3.46
N LEU A 108 -10.35 -31.03 4.38
CA LEU A 108 -9.83 -31.86 5.47
C LEU A 108 -9.19 -33.15 4.94
N ALA A 109 -9.73 -33.72 3.85
CA ALA A 109 -9.15 -34.86 3.15
C ALA A 109 -7.81 -34.56 2.41
N GLN A 110 -7.41 -33.29 2.30
CA GLN A 110 -6.18 -32.85 1.61
C GLN A 110 -5.10 -32.27 2.54
N ARG A 111 -5.25 -32.37 3.88
CA ARG A 111 -4.21 -31.97 4.83
C ARG A 111 -3.11 -33.02 4.92
N PRO A 112 -1.88 -32.71 4.47
CA PRO A 112 -0.77 -32.70 5.41
C PRO A 112 0.15 -31.45 5.26
N TYR A 113 1.40 -31.56 5.76
CA TYR A 113 2.58 -30.70 5.51
C TYR A 113 2.79 -29.45 6.39
N PHE A 114 3.97 -29.42 7.05
CA PHE A 114 4.59 -28.29 7.74
C PHE A 114 6.11 -28.55 7.87
N THR A 115 6.92 -27.97 6.98
CA THR A 115 8.38 -28.04 7.00
C THR A 115 8.97 -27.19 8.15
N PRO A 116 9.86 -27.73 9.00
CA PRO A 116 10.72 -26.89 9.84
C PRO A 116 11.81 -26.23 8.96
N PRO A 117 12.25 -24.99 9.27
CA PRO A 117 13.16 -24.24 8.42
C PRO A 117 14.59 -24.80 8.40
N ARG A 118 15.27 -24.68 7.26
CA ARG A 118 16.73 -24.86 7.12
C ARG A 118 17.38 -23.48 6.99
N LEU A 119 18.35 -23.17 7.85
CA LEU A 119 18.93 -21.84 8.03
C LEU A 119 20.28 -21.62 7.30
N SER A 120 20.58 -22.41 6.26
CA SER A 120 21.97 -22.61 5.81
C SER A 120 22.14 -22.80 4.28
N ALA A 121 21.53 -21.94 3.46
CA ALA A 121 21.75 -21.90 2.02
C ALA A 121 21.90 -20.46 1.51
N VAL A 122 22.95 -20.20 0.73
CA VAL A 122 23.09 -18.94 -0.02
C VAL A 122 22.05 -18.93 -1.14
N ARG A 123 21.31 -17.83 -1.27
CA ARG A 123 20.15 -17.70 -2.17
C ARG A 123 20.57 -17.65 -3.64
N ALA A 124 20.78 -18.82 -4.25
CA ALA A 124 20.86 -18.94 -5.70
C ALA A 124 19.51 -18.50 -6.31
N LEU A 125 19.55 -17.66 -7.36
CA LEU A 125 18.34 -17.29 -8.10
C LEU A 125 17.80 -18.55 -8.80
N PRO A 126 16.55 -18.98 -8.51
CA PRO A 126 16.04 -20.23 -9.04
C PRO A 126 15.87 -20.14 -10.57
N ARG A 127 16.41 -21.13 -11.29
CA ARG A 127 15.99 -21.38 -12.68
C ARG A 127 14.52 -21.79 -12.62
N ARG A 128 13.66 -21.16 -13.44
CA ARG A 128 12.24 -21.51 -13.51
C ARG A 128 12.08 -23.00 -13.85
N SER A 129 11.23 -23.69 -13.09
CA SER A 129 10.62 -24.94 -13.56
C SER A 129 9.88 -24.69 -14.88
N PRO A 130 9.94 -25.62 -15.85
CA PRO A 130 9.16 -25.49 -17.08
C PRO A 130 7.66 -25.50 -16.77
N VAL A 131 6.89 -24.72 -17.53
CA VAL A 131 5.42 -24.72 -17.40
C VAL A 131 4.89 -26.06 -17.90
N LEU A 132 4.29 -26.84 -16.99
CA LEU A 132 3.69 -28.13 -17.36
C LEU A 132 2.48 -27.91 -18.29
N PRO A 133 2.34 -28.70 -19.38
CA PRO A 133 1.23 -28.55 -20.32
C PRO A 133 -0.11 -28.85 -19.64
N PHE A 134 -1.04 -27.90 -19.73
CA PHE A 134 -2.30 -27.96 -19.00
C PHE A 134 -3.29 -28.91 -19.70
N ASN A 135 -3.31 -30.17 -19.27
CA ASN A 135 -3.91 -31.26 -20.02
C ASN A 135 -5.46 -31.30 -19.91
N LYS A 136 -6.13 -30.40 -20.64
CA LYS A 136 -7.57 -30.42 -20.92
C LYS A 136 -7.83 -30.21 -22.40
N GLN A 137 -7.82 -31.30 -23.16
CA GLN A 137 -8.17 -31.32 -24.58
C GLN A 137 -9.64 -30.92 -24.80
N THR A 138 -9.85 -29.62 -24.95
CA THR A 138 -11.08 -29.03 -25.49
C THR A 138 -10.68 -28.42 -26.83
N VAL A 139 -11.36 -28.76 -27.92
CA VAL A 139 -11.02 -28.25 -29.26
C VAL A 139 -11.50 -26.80 -29.38
N ILE A 140 -10.71 -25.90 -28.79
CA ILE A 140 -10.86 -24.46 -28.89
C ILE A 140 -10.11 -24.05 -30.16
N GLN A 141 -10.76 -23.30 -31.06
CA GLN A 141 -10.04 -22.65 -32.16
C GLN A 141 -8.99 -21.72 -31.56
N GLU A 142 -7.74 -21.80 -32.04
CA GLU A 142 -6.66 -20.91 -31.60
C GLU A 142 -6.90 -19.48 -32.11
N VAL A 143 -7.80 -18.77 -31.44
CA VAL A 143 -7.96 -17.32 -31.54
C VAL A 143 -6.68 -16.72 -30.96
N GLU A 144 -5.98 -15.94 -31.79
CA GLU A 144 -4.76 -15.24 -31.39
C GLU A 144 -5.02 -14.39 -30.14
N TRP A 145 -4.13 -14.48 -29.15
CA TRP A 145 -4.36 -13.88 -27.85
C TRP A 145 -4.11 -12.36 -27.87
N GLU A 146 -5.18 -11.59 -27.73
CA GLU A 146 -5.12 -10.13 -27.67
C GLU A 146 -5.33 -9.61 -26.25
N LEU A 147 -4.33 -8.88 -25.73
CA LEU A 147 -4.37 -8.24 -24.42
C LEU A 147 -5.58 -7.28 -24.23
N GLU A 148 -6.03 -6.61 -25.31
CA GLU A 148 -7.24 -5.76 -25.29
C GLU A 148 -8.54 -6.54 -25.03
N LYS A 149 -8.59 -7.82 -25.41
CA LYS A 149 -9.78 -8.69 -25.25
C LYS A 149 -9.76 -9.44 -23.91
N SER A 150 -8.57 -9.63 -23.33
CA SER A 150 -8.32 -10.32 -22.06
C SER A 150 -9.08 -9.77 -20.85
N ILE A 151 -9.04 -10.48 -19.72
CA ILE A 151 -9.54 -10.04 -18.41
C ILE A 151 -8.88 -8.73 -17.94
N PHE A 152 -7.63 -8.45 -18.35
CA PHE A 152 -6.84 -7.32 -17.85
C PHE A 152 -7.35 -5.97 -18.38
N ARG A 153 -8.17 -5.96 -19.44
CA ARG A 153 -8.66 -4.75 -20.14
C ARG A 153 -9.32 -3.72 -19.20
N GLU A 154 -9.91 -4.18 -18.10
CA GLU A 154 -10.55 -3.30 -17.12
C GLU A 154 -9.53 -2.37 -16.45
N ARG A 155 -8.26 -2.78 -16.28
CA ARG A 155 -7.21 -1.97 -15.66
C ARG A 155 -6.96 -0.65 -16.40
N LYS A 156 -7.13 -0.61 -17.74
CA LYS A 156 -7.04 0.62 -18.56
C LYS A 156 -8.07 1.69 -18.14
N LYS A 157 -9.21 1.27 -17.60
CA LYS A 157 -10.28 2.17 -17.13
C LYS A 157 -9.99 2.77 -15.76
N GLU A 158 -9.16 2.10 -14.96
CA GLU A 158 -8.91 2.47 -13.56
C GLU A 158 -7.64 3.32 -13.34
N ASN A 159 -6.72 3.36 -14.31
CA ASN A 159 -5.44 4.04 -14.20
C ASN A 159 -5.26 5.27 -15.11
N ASP A 160 -4.24 6.06 -14.80
CA ASP A 160 -3.97 7.37 -15.38
C ASP A 160 -3.29 7.30 -16.76
N ALA A 161 -2.54 6.22 -17.03
CA ALA A 161 -1.91 5.97 -18.32
C ALA A 161 -2.91 5.58 -19.42
N ARG A 162 -4.13 5.15 -19.03
CA ARG A 162 -5.16 4.55 -19.89
C ARG A 162 -4.69 3.29 -20.63
N ASP A 163 -3.62 2.67 -20.12
CA ASP A 163 -2.92 1.54 -20.73
C ASP A 163 -2.67 0.42 -19.71
N PHE A 164 -2.06 -0.68 -20.14
CA PHE A 164 -1.75 -1.83 -19.29
C PHE A 164 -0.54 -1.59 -18.38
N TRP A 165 0.35 -0.67 -18.73
CA TRP A 165 1.60 -0.34 -18.04
C TRP A 165 1.79 1.18 -17.97
N ASP A 166 2.81 1.66 -17.24
CA ASP A 166 3.12 3.09 -17.21
C ASP A 166 3.59 3.53 -18.60
N THR A 167 2.95 4.55 -19.19
CA THR A 167 3.33 5.12 -20.50
C THR A 167 4.16 6.38 -20.34
N ASP A 168 4.98 6.72 -21.33
CA ASP A 168 5.80 7.94 -21.31
C ASP A 168 4.96 9.22 -21.09
N ALA A 169 3.69 9.20 -21.51
CA ALA A 169 2.72 10.26 -21.23
C ALA A 169 2.37 10.37 -19.74
N VAL A 170 2.09 9.27 -19.04
CA VAL A 170 1.81 9.31 -17.59
C VAL A 170 3.05 9.71 -16.80
N ILE A 171 4.22 9.20 -17.19
CA ILE A 171 5.50 9.49 -16.55
C ILE A 171 5.90 10.96 -16.74
N ARG A 172 5.73 11.53 -17.95
CA ARG A 172 5.95 12.96 -18.21
C ARG A 172 4.97 13.85 -17.46
N ASN A 173 3.70 13.45 -17.38
CA ASN A 173 2.70 14.21 -16.62
C ASN A 173 2.99 14.19 -15.12
N GLN A 174 3.43 13.05 -14.58
CA GLN A 174 3.87 12.92 -13.19
C GLN A 174 5.10 13.82 -12.91
N PHE A 175 6.15 13.72 -13.74
CA PHE A 175 7.33 14.58 -13.64
C PHE A 175 6.98 16.07 -13.69
N ASN A 176 6.11 16.49 -14.61
CA ASN A 176 5.67 17.88 -14.71
C ASN A 176 4.90 18.33 -13.45
N ALA A 177 4.06 17.47 -12.86
CA ALA A 177 3.32 17.78 -11.64
C ALA A 177 4.23 17.89 -10.41
N ASP A 178 5.34 17.15 -10.36
CA ASP A 178 6.36 17.29 -9.33
C ASP A 178 7.24 18.54 -9.57
N TRP A 179 7.76 18.72 -10.79
CA TRP A 179 8.63 19.85 -11.16
C TRP A 179 7.94 21.20 -10.94
N MET A 180 6.66 21.34 -11.30
CA MET A 180 5.91 22.58 -11.06
C MET A 180 5.81 22.93 -9.57
N ARG A 181 5.86 21.96 -8.65
CA ARG A 181 5.91 22.24 -7.20
C ARG A 181 7.29 22.69 -6.73
N ILE A 182 8.35 22.19 -7.36
CA ILE A 182 9.74 22.55 -7.06
C ILE A 182 10.04 23.97 -7.57
N VAL A 183 9.80 24.23 -8.87
CA VAL A 183 10.16 25.50 -9.51
C VAL A 183 9.38 26.69 -8.96
N ASN A 184 8.16 26.48 -8.47
CA ASN A 184 7.34 27.52 -7.84
C ASN A 184 7.84 27.92 -6.42
N LYS A 185 8.71 27.13 -5.76
CA LYS A 185 9.30 27.52 -4.48
C LYS A 185 10.33 28.64 -4.71
N THR A 186 10.03 29.87 -4.27
CA THR A 186 10.98 31.01 -4.43
C THR A 186 12.33 30.74 -3.75
N ARG A 187 12.38 29.88 -2.72
CA ARG A 187 13.61 29.43 -2.06
C ARG A 187 14.47 28.52 -2.93
N PHE A 188 13.86 27.71 -3.79
CA PHE A 188 14.59 26.86 -4.73
C PHE A 188 15.26 27.70 -5.81
N GLN A 189 14.49 28.59 -6.46
CA GLN A 189 14.99 29.57 -7.44
C GLN A 189 16.18 30.40 -6.90
N LYS A 190 16.07 30.89 -5.65
CA LYS A 190 17.12 31.66 -4.95
C LYS A 190 18.38 30.85 -4.62
N VAL A 191 18.30 29.51 -4.56
CA VAL A 191 19.46 28.64 -4.35
C VAL A 191 20.15 28.38 -5.69
N VAL A 192 19.39 28.01 -6.73
CA VAL A 192 19.91 27.83 -8.10
C VAL A 192 20.68 29.09 -8.54
N GLY A 193 20.04 30.26 -8.52
CA GLY A 193 20.68 31.53 -8.90
C GLY A 193 21.73 32.09 -7.93
N ARG A 194 22.17 31.32 -6.93
CA ARG A 194 23.25 31.68 -5.99
C ARG A 194 24.46 30.75 -6.11
N GLU A 195 24.21 29.44 -6.26
CA GLU A 195 25.29 28.46 -6.43
C GLU A 195 25.82 28.47 -7.86
N ASP A 196 24.93 28.55 -8.86
CA ASP A 196 25.31 28.59 -10.28
C ASP A 196 26.14 29.84 -10.61
N ALA A 197 27.29 29.64 -11.27
CA ALA A 197 28.20 30.73 -11.62
C ALA A 197 27.70 31.58 -12.78
N GLY A 198 27.02 30.98 -13.77
CA GLY A 198 26.50 31.68 -14.94
C GLY A 198 25.38 32.66 -14.60
N VAL A 199 24.41 32.23 -13.80
CA VAL A 199 23.25 33.03 -13.38
C VAL A 199 23.69 34.16 -12.43
N LYS A 200 24.60 33.84 -11.51
CA LYS A 200 25.23 34.78 -10.58
C LYS A 200 26.10 35.82 -11.29
N GLY A 201 26.81 35.41 -12.34
CA GLY A 201 27.57 36.28 -13.25
C GLY A 201 26.70 37.07 -14.24
N LYS A 202 25.42 36.71 -14.37
CA LYS A 202 24.46 37.23 -15.37
C LYS A 202 24.85 36.95 -16.83
N SER A 203 25.63 35.91 -17.09
CA SER A 203 25.85 35.35 -18.43
C SER A 203 24.76 34.35 -18.82
N GLN A 204 24.25 33.60 -17.85
CA GLN A 204 23.12 32.66 -17.96
C GLN A 204 21.84 33.33 -17.41
N GLY A 205 20.67 32.99 -17.97
CA GLY A 205 19.38 33.38 -17.40
C GLY A 205 18.84 32.28 -16.48
N LEU A 206 18.29 32.63 -15.32
CA LEU A 206 17.78 31.66 -14.34
C LEU A 206 16.75 30.67 -14.93
N GLU A 207 15.90 31.11 -15.85
CA GLU A 207 14.90 30.25 -16.51
C GLU A 207 15.53 29.20 -17.45
N LEU A 208 16.71 29.49 -18.02
CA LEU A 208 17.46 28.53 -18.84
C LEU A 208 18.05 27.44 -17.96
N GLU A 209 18.72 27.85 -16.88
CA GLU A 209 19.28 26.94 -15.86
C GLU A 209 18.22 26.02 -15.26
N LEU A 210 17.03 26.56 -14.98
CA LEU A 210 15.91 25.77 -14.46
C LEU A 210 15.38 24.75 -15.48
N GLU A 211 15.40 25.03 -16.79
CA GLU A 211 15.03 24.04 -17.82
C GLU A 211 16.17 23.03 -18.09
N GLU A 212 17.43 23.38 -17.87
CA GLU A 212 18.58 22.47 -18.01
C GLU A 212 18.66 21.48 -16.83
N ILE A 213 18.54 21.95 -15.57
CA ILE A 213 18.35 21.08 -14.38
C ILE A 213 17.12 20.16 -14.56
N ARG A 214 16.02 20.69 -15.09
CA ARG A 214 14.80 19.94 -15.38
C ARG A 214 15.03 18.85 -16.44
N GLN A 215 15.85 19.10 -17.46
CA GLN A 215 16.18 18.10 -18.46
C GLN A 215 17.00 16.95 -17.85
N GLU A 216 18.00 17.22 -17.00
CA GLU A 216 18.75 16.16 -16.31
C GLU A 216 17.86 15.32 -15.40
N LEU A 217 17.00 15.96 -14.59
CA LEU A 217 16.03 15.25 -13.75
C LEU A 217 15.02 14.43 -14.58
N TYR A 218 14.63 14.90 -15.78
CA TYR A 218 13.69 14.17 -16.64
C TYR A 218 14.31 12.92 -17.28
N LYS A 219 15.56 13.02 -17.77
CA LYS A 219 16.31 11.88 -18.35
C LYS A 219 16.32 10.68 -17.40
N GLU A 220 16.51 10.93 -16.11
CA GLU A 220 16.62 9.91 -15.07
C GLU A 220 15.36 9.74 -14.21
N PHE A 221 14.22 10.35 -14.58
CA PHE A 221 13.05 10.39 -13.71
C PHE A 221 12.51 9.01 -13.31
N LEU A 222 12.60 8.00 -14.19
CA LEU A 222 12.23 6.62 -13.85
C LEU A 222 13.13 6.01 -12.78
N PHE A 223 14.44 6.27 -12.83
CA PHE A 223 15.40 5.86 -11.80
C PHE A 223 15.14 6.61 -10.49
N ILE A 224 14.99 7.93 -10.53
CA ILE A 224 14.64 8.77 -9.37
C ILE A 224 13.34 8.28 -8.70
N ARG A 225 12.32 7.92 -9.47
CA ARG A 225 11.06 7.34 -8.97
C ARG A 225 11.27 6.02 -8.24
N MET A 226 12.06 5.10 -8.81
CA MET A 226 12.33 3.79 -8.18
C MET A 226 13.23 3.91 -6.93
N MET A 227 14.17 4.85 -6.92
CA MET A 227 14.92 5.24 -5.72
C MET A 227 13.98 5.72 -4.61
N PHE A 228 13.10 6.68 -4.91
CA PHE A 228 12.13 7.22 -3.94
C PHE A 228 11.21 6.12 -3.38
N THR A 229 10.63 5.29 -4.25
CA THR A 229 9.76 4.17 -3.85
C THR A 229 10.51 3.15 -3.01
N TYR A 230 11.72 2.73 -3.38
CA TYR A 230 12.47 1.72 -2.62
C TYR A 230 12.87 2.21 -1.22
N TYR A 231 13.29 3.48 -1.06
CA TYR A 231 13.71 4.00 0.23
C TYR A 231 12.56 4.41 1.15
N SER A 232 11.50 5.07 0.65
CA SER A 232 10.29 5.36 1.46
C SER A 232 9.63 4.09 2.02
N VAL A 233 9.81 2.95 1.37
CA VAL A 233 9.26 1.65 1.77
C VAL A 233 10.09 0.92 2.84
N LYS A 234 11.30 1.39 3.16
CA LYS A 234 12.11 0.84 4.26
C LYS A 234 11.47 1.13 5.61
N GLY A 235 11.20 2.40 5.94
CA GLY A 235 10.53 2.81 7.17
C GLY A 235 9.02 2.52 7.23
N ALA A 236 8.33 2.44 6.08
CA ALA A 236 6.86 2.34 6.03
C ALA A 236 6.28 1.15 6.83
N ALA A 237 5.27 1.45 7.65
CA ALA A 237 4.55 0.49 8.50
C ALA A 237 3.06 0.34 8.13
N ASP A 238 2.47 1.35 7.52
CA ASP A 238 1.05 1.45 7.18
C ASP A 238 0.85 2.17 5.82
N SER A 239 -0.39 2.27 5.33
CA SER A 239 -0.66 2.97 4.07
C SER A 239 -0.43 4.49 4.12
N ASN A 240 -0.34 5.11 5.30
CA ASN A 240 -0.06 6.54 5.40
C ASN A 240 1.43 6.86 5.17
N SER A 241 2.31 5.94 5.56
CA SER A 241 3.78 6.08 5.54
C SER A 241 4.47 5.58 4.26
N ILE A 242 3.79 4.85 3.36
CA ILE A 242 4.31 4.55 2.01
C ILE A 242 4.45 5.87 1.21
N LEU A 243 5.44 5.97 0.31
CA LEU A 243 5.63 7.17 -0.53
C LEU A 243 5.73 8.47 0.30
N LYS A 244 6.39 8.35 1.46
CA LYS A 244 6.92 9.41 2.32
C LYS A 244 8.31 8.96 2.76
N MET A 245 9.30 9.84 2.70
CA MET A 245 10.67 9.53 3.08
C MET A 245 11.02 10.28 4.38
N THR A 246 11.10 9.57 5.50
CA THR A 246 11.48 10.19 6.78
C THR A 246 12.95 10.62 6.75
N ALA A 247 13.38 11.45 7.72
CA ALA A 247 14.79 11.82 7.86
C ALA A 247 15.73 10.60 7.98
N ASN A 248 15.23 9.48 8.54
CA ASN A 248 15.96 8.22 8.61
C ASN A 248 16.07 7.54 7.25
N ASP A 249 14.97 7.49 6.47
CA ASP A 249 14.98 6.89 5.13
C ASP A 249 15.83 7.71 4.15
N TRP A 250 15.83 9.05 4.28
CA TRP A 250 16.71 9.97 3.55
C TRP A 250 18.18 9.77 3.90
N SER A 251 18.50 9.61 5.20
CA SER A 251 19.86 9.27 5.62
C SER A 251 20.31 7.90 5.08
N LEU A 252 19.45 6.89 5.15
CA LEU A 252 19.71 5.57 4.55
C LEU A 252 19.90 5.64 3.03
N PHE A 253 19.15 6.51 2.35
CA PHE A 253 19.30 6.80 0.93
C PHE A 253 20.66 7.45 0.63
N CYS A 254 21.02 8.57 1.27
CA CYS A 254 22.26 9.29 0.98
C CYS A 254 23.52 8.45 1.27
N ASN A 255 23.47 7.60 2.32
CA ASN A 255 24.53 6.64 2.61
C ASN A 255 24.56 5.48 1.59
N GLY A 256 23.41 4.87 1.28
CA GLY A 256 23.31 3.75 0.35
C GLY A 256 23.54 4.09 -1.13
N SER A 257 23.55 5.38 -1.47
CA SER A 257 23.82 5.89 -2.82
C SER A 257 25.20 6.57 -2.97
N GLY A 258 26.03 6.56 -1.91
CA GLY A 258 27.36 7.19 -1.93
C GLY A 258 27.33 8.73 -1.95
N ILE A 259 26.17 9.36 -1.78
CA ILE A 259 26.04 10.82 -1.73
C ILE A 259 26.82 11.38 -0.53
N THR A 260 26.68 10.78 0.65
CA THR A 260 27.48 11.15 1.82
C THR A 260 28.96 10.77 1.65
N ASN A 261 29.85 11.70 1.97
CA ASN A 261 31.28 11.48 2.07
C ASN A 261 31.88 12.48 3.07
N GLU A 262 32.29 11.99 4.25
CA GLU A 262 32.82 12.82 5.35
C GLU A 262 34.02 13.68 4.95
N LYS A 263 34.76 13.26 3.91
CA LYS A 263 35.95 13.96 3.40
C LYS A 263 35.61 15.20 2.58
N TRP A 264 34.37 15.36 2.11
CA TRP A 264 33.96 16.47 1.24
C TRP A 264 33.01 17.42 2.00
N GLN A 265 33.23 18.73 1.86
CA GLN A 265 32.30 19.73 2.40
C GLN A 265 31.04 19.79 1.52
N GLY A 266 29.86 19.99 2.12
CA GLY A 266 28.57 19.96 1.42
C GLY A 266 28.04 18.54 1.15
N ALA A 267 28.81 17.50 1.49
CA ALA A 267 28.43 16.10 1.35
C ALA A 267 28.44 15.33 2.69
N LYS A 268 28.40 16.00 3.84
CA LYS A 268 28.38 15.34 5.15
C LYS A 268 26.97 14.95 5.57
N SER A 269 26.84 14.03 6.53
CA SER A 269 25.53 13.65 7.09
C SER A 269 24.79 14.84 7.71
N THR A 270 25.52 15.81 8.30
CA THR A 270 24.96 17.08 8.77
C THR A 270 24.30 17.87 7.65
N ASP A 271 24.97 17.93 6.51
CA ASP A 271 24.59 18.73 5.36
C ASP A 271 23.34 18.12 4.71
N MET A 272 23.26 16.78 4.64
CA MET A 272 22.07 16.04 4.22
C MET A 272 20.87 16.26 5.16
N SER A 273 21.09 16.31 6.48
CA SER A 273 20.04 16.66 7.44
C SER A 273 19.56 18.12 7.29
N THR A 274 20.46 19.05 6.97
CA THR A 274 20.10 20.44 6.66
C THR A 274 19.29 20.53 5.36
N ILE A 275 19.63 19.74 4.33
CA ILE A 275 18.85 19.64 3.09
C ILE A 275 17.45 19.10 3.37
N PHE A 276 17.32 18.07 4.20
CA PHE A 276 16.01 17.53 4.61
C PHE A 276 15.13 18.63 5.21
N VAL A 277 15.61 19.35 6.22
CA VAL A 277 14.86 20.45 6.85
C VAL A 277 14.57 21.58 5.87
N ALA A 278 15.45 21.84 4.89
CA ALA A 278 15.26 22.90 3.91
C ALA A 278 14.20 22.61 2.83
N VAL A 279 13.92 21.34 2.48
CA VAL A 279 12.93 20.99 1.46
C VAL A 279 11.51 20.80 2.01
N ASN A 280 11.38 20.22 3.22
CA ASN A 280 10.09 20.04 3.91
C ASN A 280 9.57 21.35 4.54
N PHE A 281 10.29 22.47 4.42
CA PHE A 281 9.84 23.75 4.97
C PHE A 281 8.67 24.30 4.15
N GLU A 282 7.45 24.18 4.68
CA GLU A 282 6.29 24.89 4.14
C GLU A 282 6.34 26.38 4.49
N GLU A 283 6.07 27.27 3.53
CA GLU A 283 6.02 28.71 3.80
C GLU A 283 4.67 29.10 4.44
N GLU A 284 4.72 29.54 5.70
CA GLU A 284 3.57 29.96 6.51
C GLU A 284 2.62 30.89 5.72
N GLY A 285 1.41 30.40 5.44
CA GLY A 285 0.39 31.10 4.66
C GLY A 285 -0.23 30.28 3.53
N ASN A 286 0.51 29.31 2.96
CA ASN A 286 0.03 28.46 1.86
C ASN A 286 -0.82 27.25 2.35
N LEU A 287 -1.87 27.52 3.13
CA LEU A 287 -2.87 26.55 3.62
C LEU A 287 -3.75 25.98 2.49
N THR A 288 -3.12 25.29 1.56
CA THR A 288 -3.73 24.63 0.41
C THR A 288 -4.18 23.21 0.75
N ALA A 289 -5.02 22.62 -0.10
CA ALA A 289 -5.37 21.20 0.05
C ALA A 289 -4.16 20.26 -0.18
N ASP A 290 -3.17 20.71 -0.95
CA ASP A 290 -1.91 19.99 -1.18
C ASP A 290 -1.05 19.99 0.12
N SER A 291 -0.96 21.11 0.84
CA SER A 291 -0.32 21.22 2.18
C SER A 291 -0.95 20.28 3.21
N GLN A 292 -2.30 20.23 3.28
CA GLN A 292 -3.01 19.29 4.18
C GLN A 292 -2.83 17.79 3.83
N ALA A 293 -2.26 17.48 2.66
CA ALA A 293 -1.91 16.13 2.24
C ALA A 293 -0.40 15.83 2.33
N ASN A 294 0.42 16.86 2.58
CA ASN A 294 1.84 16.75 2.87
C ASN A 294 2.06 16.24 4.31
N ASP A 295 3.33 16.08 4.70
CA ASP A 295 3.71 15.67 6.05
C ASP A 295 5.03 16.35 6.44
N ASP A 296 4.94 17.35 7.32
CA ASP A 296 6.08 18.19 7.73
C ASP A 296 7.30 17.38 8.26
N ALA A 297 7.10 16.09 8.59
CA ALA A 297 8.13 15.18 9.06
C ALA A 297 8.70 14.22 8.00
N ALA A 298 8.21 14.19 6.75
CA ALA A 298 8.64 13.23 5.73
C ALA A 298 8.45 13.69 4.27
N MET A 299 9.55 13.69 3.49
CA MET A 299 9.60 14.19 2.12
C MET A 299 8.68 13.38 1.17
N MET A 300 7.89 14.09 0.39
CA MET A 300 7.21 13.59 -0.80
C MET A 300 8.16 13.56 -2.02
N ARG A 301 7.77 12.95 -3.15
CA ARG A 301 8.68 12.75 -4.30
C ARG A 301 9.26 14.06 -4.86
N PHE A 302 8.46 15.13 -4.91
CA PHE A 302 8.93 16.43 -5.41
C PHE A 302 9.98 17.07 -4.47
N GLU A 303 9.86 16.90 -3.16
CA GLU A 303 10.85 17.33 -2.18
C GLU A 303 12.10 16.45 -2.19
N PHE A 304 11.94 15.15 -2.46
CA PHE A 304 13.07 14.25 -2.73
C PHE A 304 13.87 14.72 -3.96
N MET A 305 13.19 15.04 -5.07
CA MET A 305 13.83 15.62 -6.26
C MET A 305 14.53 16.95 -5.96
N GLU A 306 13.91 17.86 -5.21
CA GLU A 306 14.55 19.10 -4.75
C GLU A 306 15.79 18.81 -3.87
N GLY A 307 15.70 17.78 -3.03
CA GLY A 307 16.79 17.28 -2.20
C GLY A 307 17.97 16.75 -3.01
N LEU A 308 17.72 16.07 -4.13
CA LEU A 308 18.78 15.66 -5.07
C LEU A 308 19.52 16.87 -5.66
N VAL A 309 18.80 17.89 -6.15
CA VAL A 309 19.43 19.11 -6.69
C VAL A 309 20.28 19.82 -5.63
N ARG A 310 19.76 19.96 -4.41
CA ARG A 310 20.52 20.55 -3.29
C ARG A 310 21.74 19.70 -2.89
N ALA A 311 21.63 18.38 -2.93
CA ALA A 311 22.75 17.46 -2.66
C ALA A 311 23.80 17.48 -3.78
N ALA A 312 23.40 17.70 -5.04
CA ALA A 312 24.30 17.90 -6.16
C ALA A 312 25.16 19.16 -5.97
N PHE A 313 24.53 20.29 -5.63
CA PHE A 313 25.25 21.54 -5.37
C PHE A 313 26.20 21.39 -4.18
N GLY A 314 25.76 20.71 -3.11
CA GLY A 314 26.61 20.37 -1.97
C GLY A 314 27.80 19.47 -2.32
N LYS A 315 27.61 18.45 -3.16
CA LYS A 315 28.63 17.44 -3.48
C LYS A 315 29.61 17.87 -4.58
N PHE A 316 29.20 18.72 -5.53
CA PHE A 316 30.00 19.09 -6.70
C PHE A 316 30.33 20.58 -6.81
N ILE A 317 29.38 21.50 -6.57
CA ILE A 317 29.65 22.95 -6.66
C ILE A 317 30.45 23.42 -5.44
N ASN A 318 29.97 23.13 -4.23
CA ASN A 318 30.67 23.50 -2.99
C ASN A 318 32.02 22.77 -2.79
N SER A 319 32.31 21.74 -3.60
CA SER A 319 33.61 21.07 -3.64
C SER A 319 34.53 21.55 -4.77
N GLY A 320 34.08 22.49 -5.61
CA GLY A 320 34.85 23.06 -6.72
C GLY A 320 35.08 22.08 -7.89
N ARG A 321 34.16 21.14 -8.12
CA ARG A 321 34.25 20.14 -9.19
C ARG A 321 33.52 20.52 -10.49
N THR A 322 32.51 21.37 -10.38
CA THR A 322 31.86 22.12 -11.46
C THR A 322 31.31 23.41 -10.85
N ASP A 323 31.02 24.41 -11.67
CA ASP A 323 30.39 25.68 -11.29
C ASP A 323 29.04 25.93 -12.01
N ASP A 324 28.63 24.96 -12.84
CA ASP A 324 27.31 24.84 -13.50
C ASP A 324 26.36 23.95 -12.68
N ALA A 325 25.11 24.39 -12.51
CA ALA A 325 24.13 23.70 -11.68
C ALA A 325 23.47 22.49 -12.37
N SER A 326 23.26 22.51 -13.67
CA SER A 326 22.74 21.37 -14.45
C SER A 326 23.73 20.20 -14.48
N ASP A 327 25.01 20.48 -14.76
CA ASP A 327 26.11 19.51 -14.77
C ASP A 327 26.26 18.83 -13.39
N ALA A 328 26.16 19.62 -12.30
CA ALA A 328 26.20 19.08 -10.95
C ALA A 328 25.10 18.02 -10.70
N VAL A 329 23.90 18.23 -11.24
CA VAL A 329 22.77 17.29 -11.14
C VAL A 329 23.02 16.04 -11.98
N GLY A 330 23.49 16.18 -13.22
CA GLY A 330 23.88 15.04 -14.06
C GLY A 330 24.98 14.18 -13.42
N MET A 331 26.01 14.83 -12.87
CA MET A 331 27.10 14.17 -12.13
C MET A 331 26.60 13.42 -10.88
N LEU A 332 25.57 13.92 -10.19
CA LEU A 332 24.98 13.22 -9.05
C LEU A 332 24.23 11.98 -9.49
N LEU A 333 23.43 12.07 -10.55
CA LEU A 333 22.56 10.98 -11.00
C LEU A 333 23.37 9.79 -11.54
N GLU A 334 24.44 10.04 -12.31
CA GLU A 334 25.35 8.99 -12.77
C GLU A 334 26.16 8.39 -11.60
N HIS A 335 26.58 9.20 -10.64
CA HIS A 335 27.19 8.70 -9.41
C HIS A 335 26.24 7.79 -8.61
N MET A 336 24.97 8.16 -8.48
CA MET A 336 23.95 7.34 -7.84
C MET A 336 23.73 6.02 -8.60
N ARG A 337 23.59 6.06 -9.94
CA ARG A 337 23.33 4.90 -10.80
C ARG A 337 24.33 3.74 -10.57
N THR A 338 25.59 4.06 -10.27
CA THR A 338 26.66 3.06 -10.00
C THR A 338 26.72 2.55 -8.55
N ASN A 339 26.14 3.27 -7.58
CA ASN A 339 26.23 2.93 -6.15
C ASN A 339 24.93 2.33 -5.57
N CYS A 340 23.77 2.67 -6.14
CA CYS A 340 22.47 2.26 -5.63
C CYS A 340 22.16 0.76 -5.85
N PRO A 341 21.49 0.07 -4.89
CA PRO A 341 21.22 -1.36 -4.97
C PRO A 341 20.36 -1.71 -6.20
N PRO A 342 20.58 -2.86 -6.89
CA PRO A 342 19.87 -3.19 -8.13
C PRO A 342 18.35 -3.20 -8.01
N GLU A 343 17.82 -3.56 -6.83
CA GLU A 343 16.39 -3.56 -6.54
C GLU A 343 15.77 -2.14 -6.62
N SER A 344 16.51 -1.08 -6.28
CA SER A 344 16.03 0.29 -6.39
C SER A 344 16.11 0.86 -7.82
N GLN A 345 16.56 0.05 -8.79
CA GLN A 345 16.67 0.41 -10.22
C GLN A 345 15.69 -0.39 -11.11
N MET A 346 14.81 -1.22 -10.52
CA MET A 346 13.90 -2.12 -11.24
C MET A 346 12.80 -1.40 -12.03
N ASP A 347 12.77 -1.57 -13.36
CA ASP A 347 11.59 -1.20 -14.16
C ASP A 347 10.39 -2.11 -13.82
N THR A 348 9.36 -1.52 -13.24
CA THR A 348 8.11 -2.23 -12.92
C THR A 348 7.37 -2.71 -14.18
N ASN A 349 7.52 -2.03 -15.31
CA ASN A 349 6.88 -2.40 -16.58
C ASN A 349 7.50 -3.63 -17.23
N PHE A 350 8.78 -3.93 -16.99
CA PHE A 350 9.44 -5.14 -17.49
C PHE A 350 8.68 -6.40 -17.06
N PHE A 351 8.36 -6.52 -15.77
CA PHE A 351 7.54 -7.62 -15.25
C PHE A 351 6.16 -7.68 -15.92
N ARG A 352 5.52 -6.52 -16.14
CA ARG A 352 4.20 -6.44 -16.77
C ARG A 352 4.23 -6.99 -18.20
N LYS A 353 5.17 -6.49 -19.01
CA LYS A 353 5.34 -6.84 -20.43
C LYS A 353 5.86 -8.26 -20.65
N GLN A 354 6.80 -8.73 -19.83
CA GLN A 354 7.51 -10.00 -20.04
C GLN A 354 6.94 -11.20 -19.24
N ARG A 355 6.01 -10.96 -18.30
CA ARG A 355 5.55 -12.01 -17.36
C ARG A 355 4.06 -11.97 -17.06
N PHE A 356 3.52 -10.80 -16.72
CA PHE A 356 2.15 -10.69 -16.23
C PHE A 356 1.12 -10.74 -17.36
N TYR A 357 1.32 -9.94 -18.42
CA TYR A 357 0.41 -9.89 -19.56
C TYR A 357 0.78 -10.96 -20.60
N THR A 358 0.47 -12.21 -20.26
CA THR A 358 0.66 -13.35 -21.15
C THR A 358 -0.54 -14.30 -21.09
N GLN A 359 -0.86 -14.98 -22.19
CA GLN A 359 -1.95 -15.95 -22.27
C GLN A 359 -1.90 -17.04 -21.17
N PRO A 360 -0.75 -17.65 -20.83
CA PRO A 360 -0.69 -18.65 -19.75
C PRO A 360 -0.97 -18.05 -18.37
N MET A 361 -0.52 -16.80 -18.12
CA MET A 361 -0.81 -16.09 -16.87
C MET A 361 -2.30 -15.75 -16.75
N GLU A 362 -2.95 -15.32 -17.84
CA GLU A 362 -4.40 -15.13 -17.86
C GLU A 362 -5.14 -16.43 -17.53
N GLN A 363 -4.79 -17.57 -18.15
CA GLN A 363 -5.45 -18.86 -17.88
C GLN A 363 -5.38 -19.26 -16.40
N ILE A 364 -4.21 -19.04 -15.76
CA ILE A 364 -4.02 -19.27 -14.31
C ILE A 364 -4.88 -18.31 -13.49
N ILE A 365 -4.91 -17.02 -13.83
CA ILE A 365 -5.69 -16.01 -13.10
C ILE A 365 -7.20 -16.26 -13.25
N ILE A 366 -7.69 -16.64 -14.43
CA ILE A 366 -9.09 -17.05 -14.65
C ILE A 366 -9.44 -18.23 -13.73
N HIS A 367 -8.57 -19.24 -13.65
CA HIS A 367 -8.82 -20.42 -12.81
C HIS A 367 -8.95 -20.08 -11.31
N TYR A 368 -8.21 -19.07 -10.83
CA TYR A 368 -8.24 -18.62 -9.44
C TYR A 368 -9.03 -17.32 -9.19
N LEU A 369 -9.77 -16.80 -10.18
CA LEU A 369 -10.35 -15.45 -10.14
C LEU A 369 -11.30 -15.23 -8.94
N ASP A 370 -12.18 -16.20 -8.67
CA ASP A 370 -13.11 -16.14 -7.54
C ASP A 370 -12.37 -16.15 -6.18
N LEU A 371 -11.27 -16.90 -6.08
CA LEU A 371 -10.43 -16.97 -4.89
C LEU A 371 -9.66 -15.67 -4.67
N LEU A 372 -9.07 -15.12 -5.73
CA LEU A 372 -8.39 -13.82 -5.71
C LEU A 372 -9.35 -12.69 -5.31
N GLN A 373 -10.56 -12.66 -5.89
CA GLN A 373 -11.60 -11.72 -5.49
C GLN A 373 -12.07 -11.92 -4.04
N ALA A 374 -12.21 -13.16 -3.58
CA ALA A 374 -12.58 -13.46 -2.20
C ALA A 374 -11.50 -13.00 -1.22
N CYS A 375 -10.22 -13.25 -1.50
CA CYS A 375 -9.10 -12.77 -0.68
C CYS A 375 -9.05 -11.24 -0.64
N PHE A 376 -9.11 -10.58 -1.81
CA PHE A 376 -9.14 -9.12 -1.90
C PHE A 376 -10.26 -8.52 -1.06
N LYS A 377 -11.48 -9.07 -1.14
CA LYS A 377 -12.65 -8.62 -0.36
C LYS A 377 -12.55 -8.98 1.13
N LEU A 378 -11.89 -10.07 1.51
CA LEU A 378 -11.80 -10.60 2.88
C LEU A 378 -10.83 -9.84 3.78
N TYR A 379 -9.64 -9.50 3.29
CA TYR A 379 -8.64 -8.79 4.11
C TYR A 379 -9.04 -7.34 4.27
N LYS A 380 -9.44 -6.66 3.19
CA LYS A 380 -9.99 -5.30 3.25
C LYS A 380 -11.42 -5.20 3.83
N ALA A 381 -12.01 -6.25 4.39
CA ALA A 381 -13.43 -6.27 4.77
C ALA A 381 -13.84 -5.20 5.79
N ILE A 382 -12.89 -4.67 6.56
CA ILE A 382 -13.05 -3.51 7.45
C ILE A 382 -13.29 -2.23 6.60
N ASP A 383 -12.52 -2.10 5.53
CA ASP A 383 -12.51 -1.00 4.58
C ASP A 383 -13.54 -1.18 3.45
N ARG A 384 -14.64 -0.44 3.56
CA ARG A 384 -15.69 -0.37 2.52
C ARG A 384 -15.23 0.31 1.22
N THR A 385 -14.00 0.81 1.16
CA THR A 385 -13.40 1.48 0.00
C THR A 385 -13.12 0.48 -1.14
N LYS A 386 -12.81 0.93 -2.36
CA LYS A 386 -12.35 0.04 -3.45
C LYS A 386 -10.86 -0.34 -3.36
N TYR A 387 -10.15 0.21 -2.39
CA TYR A 387 -8.70 0.12 -2.26
C TYR A 387 -8.26 -0.95 -1.26
N PHE A 388 -7.06 -1.47 -1.46
CA PHE A 388 -6.43 -2.48 -0.61
C PHE A 388 -5.04 -1.95 -0.22
N GLY A 389 -4.94 -1.42 0.99
CA GLY A 389 -3.71 -0.85 1.53
C GLY A 389 -2.72 -1.90 2.05
N ILE A 390 -1.56 -1.45 2.53
CA ILE A 390 -0.44 -2.34 2.85
C ILE A 390 -0.61 -3.08 4.17
N GLU A 391 -1.35 -2.54 5.12
CA GLU A 391 -1.82 -3.26 6.32
C GLU A 391 -2.71 -4.47 5.96
N HIS A 392 -3.53 -4.36 4.90
CA HIS A 392 -4.31 -5.49 4.39
C HIS A 392 -3.44 -6.54 3.69
N TRP A 393 -2.34 -6.11 3.04
CA TRP A 393 -1.34 -6.99 2.44
C TRP A 393 -0.53 -7.73 3.52
N ALA A 394 -0.03 -7.01 4.52
CA ALA A 394 0.71 -7.59 5.66
C ALA A 394 -0.16 -8.60 6.43
N ALA A 395 -1.40 -8.24 6.76
CA ALA A 395 -2.35 -9.14 7.43
C ALA A 395 -2.71 -10.37 6.58
N MET A 396 -2.71 -10.26 5.24
CA MET A 396 -2.81 -11.43 4.37
C MET A 396 -1.57 -12.33 4.50
N LEU A 397 -0.38 -11.78 4.30
CA LEU A 397 0.87 -12.57 4.32
C LEU A 397 1.12 -13.22 5.68
N GLU A 398 0.87 -12.51 6.78
CA GLU A 398 1.00 -13.03 8.15
C GLU A 398 0.00 -14.16 8.43
N ALA A 399 -1.28 -13.97 8.14
CA ALA A 399 -2.31 -15.01 8.37
C ALA A 399 -2.17 -16.22 7.43
N ASN A 400 -1.44 -16.06 6.32
CA ASN A 400 -0.99 -17.15 5.43
C ASN A 400 0.41 -17.69 5.79
N GLN A 401 1.04 -17.17 6.85
CA GLN A 401 2.39 -17.54 7.31
C GLN A 401 3.50 -17.37 6.24
N LEU A 402 3.30 -16.51 5.24
CA LEU A 402 4.22 -16.31 4.11
C LEU A 402 5.50 -15.54 4.50
N TYR A 403 5.53 -14.94 5.68
CA TYR A 403 6.76 -14.42 6.33
C TYR A 403 7.59 -15.51 7.04
N ALA A 404 7.19 -16.78 7.00
CA ALA A 404 7.96 -17.85 7.65
C ALA A 404 9.37 -17.98 7.02
N PRO A 405 10.43 -18.23 7.82
CA PRO A 405 11.81 -18.27 7.32
C PRO A 405 12.08 -19.28 6.19
N CYS A 406 11.24 -20.30 6.03
CA CYS A 406 11.31 -21.27 4.93
C CYS A 406 11.04 -20.67 3.54
N PHE A 407 10.43 -19.49 3.44
CA PHE A 407 10.16 -18.81 2.17
C PHE A 407 11.23 -17.79 1.76
N GLY A 408 12.06 -17.36 2.70
CA GLY A 408 13.02 -16.27 2.48
C GLY A 408 12.39 -14.91 2.15
N LEU A 409 11.10 -14.70 2.43
CA LEU A 409 10.38 -13.44 2.20
C LEU A 409 10.41 -12.56 3.46
N SER A 410 11.17 -11.48 3.43
CA SER A 410 11.14 -10.46 4.48
C SER A 410 9.92 -9.54 4.36
N HIS A 411 9.57 -8.86 5.46
CA HIS A 411 8.58 -7.78 5.45
C HIS A 411 8.96 -6.66 4.47
N PHE A 412 10.25 -6.35 4.32
CA PHE A 412 10.70 -5.31 3.39
C PHE A 412 10.48 -5.71 1.93
N GLU A 413 10.91 -6.89 1.51
CA GLU A 413 10.63 -7.41 0.15
C GLU A 413 9.13 -7.40 -0.13
N ALA A 414 8.31 -7.90 0.79
CA ALA A 414 6.86 -7.91 0.64
C ALA A 414 6.25 -6.52 0.43
N ARG A 415 6.76 -5.47 1.08
CA ARG A 415 6.32 -4.08 0.84
C ARG A 415 6.84 -3.52 -0.49
N VAL A 416 8.05 -3.91 -0.91
CA VAL A 416 8.61 -3.53 -2.21
C VAL A 416 7.80 -4.14 -3.36
N LEU A 417 7.40 -5.43 -3.24
CA LEU A 417 6.51 -6.08 -4.22
C LEU A 417 5.14 -5.40 -4.34
N PHE A 418 4.57 -4.94 -3.21
CA PHE A 418 3.34 -4.15 -3.16
C PHE A 418 3.47 -2.87 -3.99
N CYS A 419 4.54 -2.10 -3.77
CA CYS A 419 4.73 -0.84 -4.47
C CYS A 419 5.07 -1.04 -5.96
N TRP A 420 5.87 -2.06 -6.30
CA TRP A 420 6.13 -2.44 -7.69
C TRP A 420 4.88 -2.90 -8.45
N ALA A 421 3.84 -3.37 -7.76
CA ALA A 421 2.58 -3.77 -8.38
C ALA A 421 1.71 -2.57 -8.81
N GLN A 422 1.95 -1.38 -8.26
CA GLN A 422 1.15 -0.18 -8.53
C GLN A 422 1.47 0.43 -9.90
N ILE A 423 0.42 0.87 -10.59
CA ILE A 423 0.51 1.73 -11.79
C ILE A 423 0.65 3.19 -11.32
N SER A 424 1.44 3.99 -12.05
CA SER A 424 1.68 5.40 -11.78
C SER A 424 0.39 6.22 -11.62
N VAL A 425 0.46 7.17 -10.67
CA VAL A 425 -0.55 8.20 -10.41
C VAL A 425 0.09 9.55 -10.70
N VAL A 426 -0.56 10.39 -11.53
CA VAL A 426 0.05 11.66 -11.97
C VAL A 426 0.25 12.64 -10.81
N ASP A 427 -0.67 12.68 -9.86
CA ASP A 427 -0.62 13.59 -8.71
C ASP A 427 -0.86 12.82 -7.39
N GLU A 428 0.22 12.56 -6.66
CA GLU A 428 0.19 11.73 -5.45
C GLU A 428 -0.31 12.47 -4.20
N LEU A 429 -0.38 13.80 -4.22
CA LEU A 429 -1.06 14.56 -3.17
C LEU A 429 -2.57 14.50 -3.43
N LYS A 430 -3.02 14.95 -4.61
CA LYS A 430 -4.45 15.04 -4.94
C LYS A 430 -5.15 13.67 -4.98
N ARG A 431 -4.43 12.60 -5.31
CA ARG A 431 -4.97 11.23 -5.37
C ARG A 431 -4.19 10.25 -4.49
N ARG A 432 -3.70 10.73 -3.33
CA ARG A 432 -2.95 9.97 -2.31
C ARG A 432 -3.49 8.56 -2.05
N LYS A 433 -4.79 8.41 -1.81
CA LYS A 433 -5.45 7.11 -1.52
C LYS A 433 -5.36 6.09 -2.66
N ARG A 434 -5.16 6.53 -3.90
CA ARG A 434 -4.87 5.67 -5.07
C ARG A 434 -3.37 5.40 -5.21
N ALA A 435 -2.51 6.35 -4.83
CA ALA A 435 -1.06 6.23 -4.88
C ALA A 435 -0.48 5.31 -3.79
N VAL A 436 -1.09 5.21 -2.61
CA VAL A 436 -0.62 4.34 -1.51
C VAL A 436 -1.33 2.98 -1.39
N CYS A 437 -2.32 2.71 -2.24
CA CYS A 437 -3.09 1.47 -2.17
C CYS A 437 -3.18 0.74 -3.52
N LEU A 438 -3.45 -0.56 -3.48
CA LEU A 438 -3.74 -1.39 -4.64
C LEU A 438 -5.23 -1.29 -5.01
N MET A 439 -5.54 -1.36 -6.29
CA MET A 439 -6.86 -1.78 -6.78
C MET A 439 -6.82 -3.29 -7.10
N PHE A 440 -7.93 -3.90 -7.53
CA PHE A 440 -7.99 -5.36 -7.69
C PHE A 440 -6.91 -5.91 -8.65
N TRP A 441 -6.70 -5.26 -9.80
CA TRP A 441 -5.68 -5.72 -10.76
C TRP A 441 -4.24 -5.47 -10.29
N ASP A 442 -3.99 -4.44 -9.48
CA ASP A 442 -2.69 -4.26 -8.84
C ASP A 442 -2.47 -5.34 -7.76
N PHE A 443 -3.50 -5.74 -7.01
CA PHE A 443 -3.43 -6.87 -6.08
C PHE A 443 -3.14 -8.19 -6.79
N VAL A 444 -3.76 -8.46 -7.94
CA VAL A 444 -3.46 -9.66 -8.74
C VAL A 444 -2.02 -9.62 -9.29
N GLU A 445 -1.52 -8.45 -9.71
CA GLU A 445 -0.10 -8.29 -10.05
C GLU A 445 0.82 -8.52 -8.84
N CYS A 446 0.44 -8.02 -7.66
CA CYS A 446 1.19 -8.19 -6.42
C CYS A 446 1.28 -9.66 -5.99
N VAL A 447 0.19 -10.43 -6.13
CA VAL A 447 0.18 -11.89 -5.91
C VAL A 447 1.04 -12.61 -6.95
N ALA A 448 1.04 -12.19 -8.22
CA ALA A 448 1.91 -12.77 -9.25
C ALA A 448 3.40 -12.45 -9.02
N ARG A 449 3.74 -11.24 -8.57
CA ARG A 449 5.09 -10.84 -8.15
C ARG A 449 5.55 -11.60 -6.91
N LEU A 450 4.65 -11.84 -5.95
CA LEU A 450 4.91 -12.66 -4.77
C LEU A 450 5.20 -14.11 -5.16
N ALA A 451 4.39 -14.72 -6.03
CA ALA A 451 4.61 -16.09 -6.52
C ALA A 451 5.92 -16.25 -7.31
N ASP A 452 6.49 -15.17 -7.84
CA ASP A 452 7.81 -15.13 -8.47
C ASP A 452 8.97 -14.97 -7.46
N ALA A 453 8.77 -14.17 -6.41
CA ALA A 453 9.76 -13.97 -5.35
C ALA A 453 9.88 -15.17 -4.39
N LEU A 454 8.80 -15.95 -4.23
CA LEU A 454 8.76 -17.15 -3.41
C LEU A 454 9.52 -18.31 -4.07
N SER A 455 10.67 -18.67 -3.49
CA SER A 455 11.37 -19.91 -3.84
C SER A 455 10.63 -21.11 -3.22
N LEU A 456 9.64 -21.64 -3.93
CA LEU A 456 8.96 -22.87 -3.53
C LEU A 456 9.93 -24.07 -3.62
N PRO A 457 9.95 -24.99 -2.64
CA PRO A 457 10.83 -26.17 -2.70
C PRO A 457 10.48 -27.06 -3.90
N GLU A 458 11.48 -27.73 -4.46
CA GLU A 458 11.24 -28.65 -5.57
C GLU A 458 10.39 -29.85 -5.16
N GLU A 459 9.72 -30.51 -6.11
CA GLU A 459 8.90 -31.70 -5.84
C GLU A 459 9.72 -32.81 -5.14
N ALA A 460 11.00 -32.96 -5.52
CA ALA A 460 11.94 -33.86 -4.87
C ALA A 460 12.22 -33.48 -3.41
N GLU A 461 12.39 -32.19 -3.10
CA GLU A 461 12.60 -31.71 -1.72
C GLU A 461 11.35 -31.90 -0.86
N MET A 462 10.17 -31.62 -1.40
CA MET A 462 8.90 -31.83 -0.71
C MET A 462 8.66 -33.31 -0.43
N LYS A 463 8.91 -34.21 -1.40
CA LYS A 463 8.86 -35.67 -1.22
C LYS A 463 9.89 -36.16 -0.20
N ALA A 464 11.13 -35.67 -0.25
CA ALA A 464 12.19 -36.05 0.69
C ALA A 464 11.87 -35.61 2.13
N TRP A 465 11.31 -34.40 2.31
CA TRP A 465 10.82 -33.96 3.61
C TRP A 465 9.63 -34.80 4.10
N LEU A 466 8.67 -35.10 3.22
CA LEU A 466 7.53 -35.99 3.50
C LEU A 466 7.99 -37.34 4.06
N ILE A 467 8.91 -37.99 3.35
CA ILE A 467 9.49 -39.28 3.75
C ILE A 467 10.24 -39.13 5.09
N LYS A 468 11.00 -38.06 5.30
CA LYS A 468 11.69 -37.83 6.58
C LYS A 468 10.73 -37.63 7.76
N THR A 469 9.58 -36.99 7.56
CA THR A 469 8.67 -36.62 8.66
C THR A 469 7.55 -37.65 8.90
N HIS A 470 7.15 -38.40 7.89
CA HIS A 470 6.05 -39.38 7.99
C HIS A 470 6.49 -40.83 7.69
N GLY A 471 7.59 -41.04 6.95
CA GLY A 471 8.16 -42.36 6.68
C GLY A 471 9.19 -42.83 7.72
N GLY A 472 9.59 -42.00 8.69
CA GLY A 472 10.57 -42.33 9.73
C GLY A 472 10.08 -43.26 10.84
N GLY A 473 8.94 -43.93 10.66
CA GLY A 473 8.30 -44.80 11.64
C GLY A 473 8.78 -46.24 11.60
N GLU A 474 10.06 -46.52 11.89
CA GLU A 474 10.55 -47.90 12.05
C GLU A 474 10.00 -48.57 13.33
N LYS A 475 8.71 -48.96 13.31
CA LYS A 475 8.09 -50.10 14.03
C LYS A 475 6.56 -50.11 13.84
N GLY A 476 6.07 -51.02 12.99
CA GLY A 476 4.70 -51.58 13.10
C GLY A 476 3.73 -51.31 11.95
N ASN A 477 3.74 -52.22 10.95
CA ASN A 477 2.60 -52.73 10.15
C ASN A 477 1.52 -51.81 9.52
N ASP A 478 1.57 -50.47 9.63
CA ASP A 478 0.61 -49.62 8.91
C ASP A 478 0.81 -49.72 7.38
N PRO A 479 -0.28 -49.68 6.58
CA PRO A 479 -0.20 -49.90 5.13
C PRO A 479 0.57 -48.77 4.44
N ALA A 480 1.39 -49.15 3.45
CA ALA A 480 2.38 -48.28 2.83
C ALA A 480 1.80 -46.93 2.36
N PHE A 481 2.38 -45.83 2.87
CA PHE A 481 2.01 -44.46 2.52
C PHE A 481 2.50 -44.14 1.09
N ASP A 482 1.62 -44.37 0.12
CA ASP A 482 1.93 -44.26 -1.30
C ASP A 482 2.04 -42.80 -1.78
N VAL A 483 3.29 -42.31 -1.85
CA VAL A 483 3.63 -40.94 -2.23
C VAL A 483 3.28 -40.63 -3.69
N GLU A 484 3.14 -41.63 -4.57
CA GLU A 484 2.79 -41.41 -5.99
C GLU A 484 1.31 -41.04 -6.19
N LYS A 485 0.46 -41.35 -5.21
CA LYS A 485 -0.99 -41.03 -5.25
C LYS A 485 -1.34 -39.60 -4.79
N ILE A 486 -0.34 -38.75 -4.51
CA ILE A 486 -0.52 -37.38 -3.99
C ILE A 486 -0.53 -36.36 -5.15
N PRO A 487 -1.69 -35.75 -5.51
CA PRO A 487 -1.76 -34.85 -6.66
C PRO A 487 -1.11 -33.48 -6.39
N ASN A 488 -0.11 -33.13 -7.21
CA ASN A 488 0.40 -31.78 -7.46
C ASN A 488 0.69 -30.91 -6.20
N ILE A 489 1.73 -31.32 -5.47
CA ILE A 489 2.14 -30.78 -4.17
C ILE A 489 2.30 -29.23 -4.12
N PRO A 490 2.89 -28.53 -5.12
CA PRO A 490 3.12 -27.08 -5.03
C PRO A 490 1.83 -26.24 -4.88
N PHE A 491 0.71 -26.69 -5.47
CA PHE A 491 -0.54 -25.92 -5.50
C PHE A 491 -1.49 -26.26 -4.35
N ALA A 492 -1.47 -27.52 -3.86
CA ALA A 492 -2.14 -27.87 -2.60
C ALA A 492 -1.62 -26.99 -1.44
N TYR A 493 -0.34 -26.65 -1.47
CA TYR A 493 0.33 -25.79 -0.51
C TYR A 493 -0.27 -24.37 -0.45
N PHE A 494 -0.37 -23.66 -1.58
CA PHE A 494 -0.92 -22.29 -1.60
C PHE A 494 -2.39 -22.24 -1.18
N SER A 495 -3.19 -23.26 -1.54
CA SER A 495 -4.56 -23.43 -1.07
C SER A 495 -4.64 -23.65 0.46
N CYS A 496 -3.71 -24.45 1.01
CA CYS A 496 -3.64 -24.75 2.44
C CYS A 496 -3.34 -23.51 3.30
N LEU A 497 -2.51 -22.57 2.81
CA LEU A 497 -2.17 -21.34 3.54
C LEU A 497 -3.39 -20.41 3.68
N ILE A 498 -4.18 -20.23 2.61
CA ILE A 498 -5.36 -19.33 2.60
C ILE A 498 -6.46 -19.83 3.55
N GLU A 499 -6.62 -21.14 3.71
CA GLU A 499 -7.63 -21.71 4.61
C GLU A 499 -7.18 -21.72 6.08
N LYS A 500 -5.87 -21.76 6.38
CA LYS A 500 -5.34 -21.59 7.75
C LYS A 500 -5.71 -20.22 8.33
N SER A 501 -5.62 -19.16 7.51
CA SER A 501 -6.06 -17.78 7.88
C SER A 501 -7.52 -17.72 8.37
N LYS A 502 -8.44 -18.45 7.72
CA LYS A 502 -9.87 -18.46 8.09
C LYS A 502 -10.10 -19.16 9.43
N ALA A 503 -9.37 -20.23 9.72
CA ALA A 503 -9.48 -20.94 10.99
C ALA A 503 -9.01 -20.07 12.17
N ALA A 504 -7.91 -19.32 12.02
CA ALA A 504 -7.36 -18.47 13.07
C ALA A 504 -8.32 -17.35 13.54
N ARG A 505 -9.19 -16.83 12.65
CA ARG A 505 -10.23 -15.85 13.01
C ARG A 505 -11.34 -16.44 13.91
N LEU A 506 -11.63 -17.74 13.82
CA LEU A 506 -12.67 -18.37 14.64
C LEU A 506 -12.22 -18.56 16.10
N SER A 507 -10.94 -18.78 16.36
CA SER A 507 -10.39 -18.78 17.73
C SER A 507 -10.35 -17.38 18.34
N LEU A 508 -10.04 -16.34 17.56
CA LEU A 508 -9.97 -14.96 18.07
C LEU A 508 -11.35 -14.37 18.40
N ASN A 509 -12.38 -14.68 17.62
CA ASN A 509 -13.76 -14.26 17.93
C ASN A 509 -14.48 -15.17 18.95
N GLY A 510 -13.84 -16.24 19.44
CA GLY A 510 -14.43 -17.18 20.41
C GLY A 510 -14.16 -16.83 21.89
N GLY A 511 -13.23 -15.92 22.18
CA GLY A 511 -12.76 -15.59 23.53
C GLY A 511 -13.72 -14.74 24.37
N GLY A 512 -14.97 -15.15 24.53
CA GLY A 512 -16.02 -14.31 25.11
C GLY A 512 -17.20 -15.02 25.80
N GLY A 513 -16.98 -16.15 26.48
CA GLY A 513 -18.09 -16.83 27.17
C GLY A 513 -17.73 -17.91 28.19
N GLY A 514 -17.91 -17.60 29.49
CA GLY A 514 -18.07 -18.57 30.58
C GLY A 514 -16.78 -19.03 31.27
N GLY A 515 -16.80 -19.14 32.60
CA GLY A 515 -15.62 -19.60 33.35
C GLY A 515 -15.58 -19.38 34.88
N ARG A 516 -16.70 -19.06 35.54
CA ARG A 516 -16.81 -19.06 37.02
C ARG A 516 -17.64 -20.26 37.48
N SER A 517 -17.05 -21.14 38.28
CA SER A 517 -17.75 -21.92 39.30
C SER A 517 -16.92 -21.99 40.59
N ARG A 518 -17.56 -22.46 41.66
CA ARG A 518 -16.86 -23.15 42.76
C ARG A 518 -16.57 -24.60 42.35
#